data_AF-A0A0K8RA62-F1
#
_entry.id   AF-A0A0K8RA62-F1
#
_cell.length_a   1.000
_cell.length_b   1.000
_cell.length_c   1.000
_cell.angle_alpha   90.00
_cell.angle_beta   90.00
_cell.angle_gamma   90.00
#
_symmetry.space_group_name_H-M   'P 1'
#
loop_
_entity.id
_entity.type
_entity.pdbx_description
1 polymer ?
#
loop_
_entity_poly.entity_id
_entity_poly.type
_entity_poly.pdbx_seq_one_letter_code
_entity_poly.pdbx_strand_id
1 'polypeptide(L)'
;MLSHVQLLWELVLVAEPVVVMASSPAVCSETVHALVGLIWPLRFCADYRPFFTIHDSEFKEYTAGSGCLPSVILGVTNPFFAKTLQHWPHVLRLGDNPFPDSPTKLRRRGELRTLDSKPRASTPTYKPLLQRNKVAVLRSCSKGR
;
A
#
# COMPACT_ATOMS: atom_id res chain seq x y z
N MET A 1 16.30 -3.73 -3.49
CA MET A 1 15.82 -2.37 -3.85
C MET A 1 15.08 -2.37 -5.18
N LEU A 2 15.68 -2.83 -6.30
CA LEU A 2 15.02 -2.80 -7.61
C LEU A 2 13.67 -3.55 -7.65
N SER A 3 13.55 -4.67 -6.95
CA SER A 3 12.30 -5.44 -6.81
C SER A 3 11.17 -4.66 -6.14
N HIS A 4 11.49 -3.79 -5.17
CA HIS A 4 10.48 -2.97 -4.49
C HIS A 4 9.96 -1.85 -5.39
N VAL A 5 10.86 -1.22 -6.17
CA VAL A 5 10.46 -0.20 -7.14
C VAL A 5 9.57 -0.80 -8.24
N GLN A 6 9.94 -1.99 -8.75
CA GLN A 6 9.11 -2.71 -9.71
C GLN A 6 7.71 -3.00 -9.14
N LEU A 7 7.61 -3.50 -7.90
CA LEU A 7 6.32 -3.74 -7.26
C LEU A 7 5.50 -2.46 -7.14
N LEU A 8 6.09 -1.37 -6.65
CA LEU A 8 5.40 -0.08 -6.51
C LEU A 8 4.92 0.44 -7.86
N TRP A 9 5.72 0.31 -8.91
CA TRP A 9 5.32 0.67 -10.27
C TRP A 9 4.14 -0.17 -10.76
N GLU A 10 4.14 -1.49 -10.53
CA GLU A 10 3.02 -2.36 -10.90
C GLU A 10 1.74 -1.96 -10.15
N LEU A 11 1.82 -1.76 -8.83
CA LEU A 11 0.69 -1.33 -7.98
C LEU A 11 0.08 -0.01 -8.46
N VAL A 12 0.92 0.98 -8.78
CA VAL A 12 0.47 2.27 -9.29
C VAL A 12 -0.16 2.11 -10.68
N LEU A 13 0.43 1.28 -11.55
CA LEU A 13 -0.06 1.07 -12.91
C LEU A 13 -1.44 0.39 -12.94
N VAL A 14 -1.68 -0.55 -12.02
CA VAL A 14 -2.98 -1.24 -11.89
C VAL A 14 -3.96 -0.54 -10.93
N ALA A 15 -3.57 0.62 -10.37
CA ALA A 15 -4.37 1.40 -9.42
C ALA A 15 -4.84 0.58 -8.20
N GLU A 16 -3.96 -0.28 -7.67
CA GLU A 16 -4.21 -0.99 -6.42
C GLU A 16 -4.25 -0.02 -5.23
N PRO A 17 -5.07 -0.27 -4.20
CA PRO A 17 -5.13 0.58 -3.02
C PRO A 17 -3.82 0.55 -2.23
N VAL A 18 -3.19 1.71 -2.01
CA VAL A 18 -1.90 1.83 -1.31
C VAL A 18 -2.00 2.86 -0.19
N VAL A 19 -1.55 2.50 1.01
CA VAL A 19 -1.39 3.44 2.13
C VAL A 19 0.08 3.77 2.34
N VAL A 20 0.44 5.04 2.33
CA VAL A 20 1.77 5.55 2.68
C VAL A 20 1.74 6.08 4.10
N MET A 21 2.50 5.47 5.01
CA MET A 21 2.65 5.90 6.39
C MET A 21 4.02 6.54 6.59
N ALA A 22 4.07 7.83 6.91
CA ALA A 22 5.31 8.58 7.08
C ALA A 22 5.39 9.30 8.43
N SER A 23 6.58 9.76 8.81
CA SER A 23 6.79 10.53 10.05
C SER A 23 6.31 11.99 9.97
N SER A 24 6.15 12.55 8.78
CA SER A 24 5.71 13.94 8.58
C SER A 24 4.84 14.12 7.33
N PRO A 25 3.96 15.15 7.29
CA PRO A 25 3.09 15.40 6.13
C PRO A 25 3.89 15.71 4.85
N ALA A 26 5.05 16.35 4.99
CA ALA A 26 5.95 16.65 3.88
C ALA A 26 6.44 15.35 3.21
N VAL A 27 7.10 14.47 3.97
CA VAL A 27 7.61 13.18 3.46
C VAL A 27 6.48 12.32 2.89
N CYS A 28 5.34 12.33 3.57
CA CYS A 28 4.13 11.64 3.12
C CYS A 28 3.69 12.12 1.73
N SER A 29 3.47 13.42 1.59
CA SER A 29 2.95 14.03 0.36
C SER A 29 3.93 13.92 -0.82
N GLU A 30 5.23 14.09 -0.56
CA GLU A 30 6.29 13.87 -1.56
C GLU A 30 6.31 12.42 -2.04
N THR A 31 6.17 11.46 -1.14
CA THR A 31 6.17 10.04 -1.51
C THR A 31 4.96 9.66 -2.34
N VAL A 32 3.76 10.14 -1.98
CA VAL A 32 2.54 9.90 -2.78
C VAL A 32 2.72 10.46 -4.19
N HIS A 33 3.26 11.68 -4.34
CA HIS A 33 3.55 12.24 -5.65
C HIS A 33 4.62 11.45 -6.42
N ALA A 34 5.66 10.98 -5.74
CA ALA A 34 6.68 10.14 -6.35
C ALA A 34 6.09 8.81 -6.88
N LEU A 35 5.19 8.18 -6.12
CA LEU A 35 4.46 6.98 -6.55
C LEU A 35 3.64 7.25 -7.81
N VAL A 36 2.82 8.30 -7.81
CA VAL A 36 2.03 8.72 -8.99
C VAL A 36 2.95 9.00 -10.19
N GLY A 37 4.13 9.59 -9.94
CA GLY A 37 5.14 9.88 -10.95
C GLY A 37 5.84 8.65 -11.52
N LEU A 38 5.79 7.48 -10.88
CA LEU A 38 6.46 6.26 -11.35
C LEU A 38 6.00 5.82 -12.74
N ILE A 39 4.76 6.13 -13.09
CA ILE A 39 4.16 5.72 -14.37
C ILE A 39 4.26 6.78 -15.47
N TRP A 40 4.93 7.91 -15.24
CA TRP A 40 5.16 8.93 -16.27
C TRP A 40 5.74 8.29 -17.54
N PRO A 41 5.22 8.57 -18.75
CA PRO A 41 4.29 9.65 -19.13
C PRO A 41 2.80 9.31 -19.04
N LEU A 42 2.43 8.16 -18.47
CA LEU A 42 1.03 7.80 -18.27
C LEU A 42 0.42 8.67 -17.17
N ARG A 43 -0.86 9.01 -17.35
CA ARG A 43 -1.64 9.69 -16.32
C ARG A 43 -2.17 8.65 -15.33
N PHE A 44 -2.00 8.91 -14.05
CA PHE A 44 -2.68 8.15 -13.02
C PHE A 44 -4.19 8.46 -13.07
N CYS A 45 -5.01 7.42 -13.17
CA CYS A 45 -6.46 7.52 -13.43
C CYS A 45 -7.33 7.24 -12.20
N ALA A 46 -6.71 6.99 -11.05
CA ALA A 46 -7.38 6.78 -9.77
C ALA A 46 -7.13 7.97 -8.85
N ASP A 47 -7.81 7.97 -7.69
CA ASP A 47 -7.66 9.05 -6.72
C ASP A 47 -6.35 8.92 -5.94
N TYR A 48 -5.83 10.05 -5.50
CA TYR A 48 -4.72 10.07 -4.55
C TYR A 48 -4.89 11.22 -3.57
N ARG A 49 -4.48 10.97 -2.33
CA ARG A 49 -4.54 11.91 -1.21
C ARG A 49 -3.13 12.03 -0.64
N PRO A 50 -2.36 13.06 -1.04
CA PRO A 50 -0.97 13.22 -0.59
C PRO A 50 -0.82 13.30 0.93
N PHE A 51 -1.83 13.86 1.59
CA PHE A 51 -1.93 13.89 3.03
C PHE A 51 -3.39 13.81 3.44
N PHE A 52 -3.72 12.83 4.26
CA PHE A 52 -5.07 12.49 4.71
C PHE A 52 -5.12 12.46 6.23
N THR A 53 -6.20 12.98 6.76
CA THR A 53 -6.40 13.25 8.18
C THR A 53 -7.72 12.65 8.66
N ILE A 54 -7.86 12.57 9.98
CA ILE A 54 -9.10 12.10 10.62
C ILE A 54 -10.27 13.09 10.45
N HIS A 55 -9.98 14.31 10.02
CA HIS A 55 -10.96 15.39 9.86
C HIS A 55 -11.54 15.45 8.46
N ASP A 56 -10.99 14.68 7.52
CA ASP A 56 -11.52 14.59 6.16
C ASP A 56 -12.88 13.88 6.16
N SER A 57 -13.82 14.40 5.35
CA SER A 57 -15.18 13.87 5.28
C SER A 57 -15.24 12.41 4.84
N GLU A 58 -14.28 11.96 4.02
CA GLU A 58 -14.18 10.58 3.54
C GLU A 58 -13.56 9.61 4.55
N PHE A 59 -13.16 10.08 5.75
CA PHE A 59 -12.49 9.24 6.75
C PHE A 59 -13.27 7.97 7.08
N LYS A 60 -14.60 8.07 7.20
CA LYS A 60 -15.44 6.89 7.46
C LYS A 60 -15.42 5.89 6.31
N GLU A 61 -15.39 6.36 5.07
CA GLU A 61 -15.40 5.50 3.88
C GLU A 61 -14.12 4.68 3.78
N TYR A 62 -12.96 5.32 3.97
CA TYR A 62 -11.66 4.66 3.90
C TYR A 62 -11.36 3.75 5.11
N THR A 63 -12.10 3.89 6.21
CA THR A 63 -11.86 3.12 7.45
C THR A 63 -12.93 2.10 7.79
N ALA A 64 -14.08 2.09 7.10
CA ALA A 64 -15.20 1.22 7.39
C ALA A 64 -14.95 -0.29 7.15
N GLY A 65 -13.79 -0.69 6.61
CA GLY A 65 -13.48 -2.11 6.36
C GLY A 65 -14.48 -2.79 5.41
N SER A 66 -15.15 -2.02 4.55
CA SER A 66 -16.13 -2.54 3.61
C SER A 66 -15.44 -3.40 2.54
N GLY A 67 -16.13 -4.42 2.03
CA GLY A 67 -15.53 -5.46 1.16
C GLY A 67 -14.99 -4.98 -0.18
N CYS A 68 -15.18 -3.72 -0.55
CA CYS A 68 -14.56 -3.11 -1.73
C CYS A 68 -13.74 -1.90 -1.26
N LEU A 69 -12.40 -2.01 -1.35
CA LEU A 69 -11.52 -0.87 -1.10
C LEU A 69 -11.45 0.01 -2.34
N PRO A 70 -11.54 1.34 -2.19
CA PRO A 70 -11.41 2.24 -3.31
C PRO A 70 -9.98 2.19 -3.87
N SER A 71 -9.87 2.27 -5.19
CA SER A 71 -8.58 2.50 -5.86
C SER A 71 -8.08 3.89 -5.50
N VAL A 72 -7.23 3.97 -4.47
CA VAL A 72 -6.67 5.23 -3.98
C VAL A 72 -5.26 5.04 -3.41
N ILE A 73 -4.39 6.03 -3.62
CA ILE A 73 -3.13 6.15 -2.89
C ILE A 73 -3.33 7.14 -1.75
N LEU A 74 -3.24 6.66 -0.50
CA LEU A 74 -3.58 7.40 0.71
C LEU A 74 -2.32 7.68 1.54
N GLY A 75 -1.94 8.95 1.67
CA GLY A 75 -0.85 9.38 2.52
C GLY A 75 -1.31 9.73 3.94
N VAL A 76 -0.72 9.12 4.97
CA VAL A 76 -1.02 9.39 6.39
C VAL A 76 0.25 9.48 7.23
N THR A 77 0.18 10.17 8.37
CA THR A 77 1.32 10.29 9.30
C THR A 77 1.05 9.76 10.69
N ASN A 78 -0.22 9.75 11.11
CA ASN A 78 -0.59 9.46 12.49
C ASN A 78 -0.56 7.94 12.76
N PRO A 79 0.11 7.46 13.84
CA PRO A 79 0.11 6.05 14.25
C PRO A 79 -1.27 5.44 14.43
N PHE A 80 -2.30 6.25 14.69
CA PHE A 80 -3.69 5.80 14.73
C PHE A 80 -4.10 5.06 13.44
N PHE A 81 -3.69 5.55 12.27
CA PHE A 81 -3.97 4.92 10.99
C PHE A 81 -3.33 3.54 10.83
N ALA A 82 -2.26 3.23 11.58
CA ALA A 82 -1.63 1.91 11.54
C ALA A 82 -2.57 0.80 11.97
N LYS A 83 -3.46 1.08 12.95
CA LYS A 83 -4.48 0.14 13.41
C LYS A 83 -5.72 0.18 12.52
N THR A 84 -6.16 1.38 12.17
CA THR A 84 -7.42 1.57 11.46
C THR A 84 -7.36 1.06 10.01
N LEU A 85 -6.21 1.24 9.35
CA LEU A 85 -5.98 0.81 7.96
C LEU A 85 -5.23 -0.53 7.88
N GLN A 86 -5.16 -1.32 8.96
CA GLN A 86 -4.44 -2.61 8.97
C GLN A 86 -5.02 -3.63 7.99
N HIS A 87 -6.28 -3.44 7.57
CA HIS A 87 -6.99 -4.31 6.64
C HIS A 87 -6.66 -4.00 5.17
N TRP A 88 -5.88 -2.94 4.90
CA TRP A 88 -5.50 -2.56 3.54
C TRP A 88 -4.44 -3.52 2.98
N PRO A 89 -4.49 -3.84 1.68
CA PRO A 89 -3.63 -4.84 1.07
C PRO A 89 -2.17 -4.40 0.97
N HIS A 90 -1.94 -3.10 0.80
CA HIS A 90 -0.60 -2.54 0.58
C HIS A 90 -0.36 -1.34 1.50
N VAL A 91 0.63 -1.49 2.40
CA VAL A 91 1.04 -0.44 3.34
C VAL A 91 2.55 -0.20 3.21
N LEU A 92 2.92 0.98 2.73
CA LEU A 92 4.30 1.47 2.65
C LEU A 92 4.62 2.29 3.89
N ARG A 93 5.57 1.85 4.71
CA ARG A 93 6.01 2.57 5.92
C ARG A 93 7.37 3.22 5.66
N LEU A 94 7.47 4.52 5.93
CA LEU A 94 8.67 5.33 5.73
C LEU A 94 9.29 5.73 7.07
N GLY A 95 10.55 5.37 7.28
CA GLY A 95 11.34 5.71 8.47
C GLY A 95 11.96 4.49 9.17
N ASP A 96 13.01 4.74 9.97
CA ASP A 96 13.80 3.71 10.68
C ASP A 96 13.21 3.28 12.04
N ASN A 97 12.14 3.94 12.50
CA ASN A 97 11.50 3.55 13.76
C ASN A 97 10.22 2.77 13.45
N PRO A 98 10.19 1.45 13.71
CA PRO A 98 8.96 0.70 13.58
C PRO A 98 7.95 1.30 14.55
N PHE A 99 6.81 1.75 14.03
CA PHE A 99 5.60 1.91 14.83
C PHE A 99 5.48 0.67 15.72
N PRO A 100 5.34 0.81 17.05
CA PRO A 100 5.44 -0.34 17.95
C PRO A 100 4.41 -1.38 17.54
N ASP A 101 4.89 -2.58 17.18
CA ASP A 101 4.07 -3.73 16.88
C ASP A 101 3.09 -3.95 18.03
N SER A 102 1.79 -3.74 17.80
CA SER A 102 0.79 -4.17 18.77
C SER A 102 0.73 -5.71 18.79
N PRO A 103 0.66 -6.36 19.96
CA PRO A 103 0.80 -7.80 20.07
C PRO A 103 -0.53 -8.49 19.77
N THR A 104 -0.68 -9.10 18.59
CA THR A 104 -1.70 -10.13 18.38
C THR A 104 -1.20 -11.44 18.98
N LYS A 105 -1.51 -11.63 20.27
CA LYS A 105 -1.49 -12.93 20.94
C LYS A 105 -2.41 -13.90 20.18
N LEU A 106 -1.83 -14.78 19.37
CA LEU A 106 -2.51 -15.99 18.91
C LEU A 106 -2.61 -16.95 20.11
N ARG A 107 -3.83 -17.37 20.41
CA ARG A 107 -4.19 -18.26 21.52
C ARG A 107 -3.34 -19.54 21.54
N ARG A 108 -2.82 -19.83 22.72
CA ARG A 108 -2.07 -21.02 23.13
C ARG A 108 -2.95 -22.29 23.04
N ARG A 109 -2.49 -23.34 22.36
CA ARG A 109 -2.85 -24.74 22.66
C ARG A 109 -1.73 -25.70 22.20
N GLY A 110 -1.15 -26.41 23.16
CA GLY A 110 -0.53 -27.73 22.97
C GLY A 110 0.97 -27.80 22.68
N GLU A 111 1.71 -28.33 23.66
CA GLU A 111 2.94 -29.14 23.61
C GLU A 111 4.18 -28.68 22.82
N LEU A 112 5.27 -28.56 23.59
CA LEU A 112 6.65 -28.29 23.23
C LEU A 112 7.26 -29.45 22.42
N ARG A 113 7.74 -29.22 21.20
CA ARG A 113 8.81 -30.03 20.59
C ARG A 113 9.78 -29.16 19.78
N THR A 114 10.96 -29.05 20.36
CA THR A 114 12.24 -28.52 19.90
C THR A 114 12.56 -28.85 18.44
N LEU A 115 13.12 -27.88 17.71
CA LEU A 115 14.23 -27.96 16.74
C LEU A 115 14.25 -26.62 15.98
N ASP A 116 14.95 -25.61 16.55
CA ASP A 116 14.96 -24.23 16.05
C ASP A 116 15.82 -24.12 14.79
N SER A 117 15.19 -24.37 13.65
CA SER A 117 15.72 -24.15 12.32
C SER A 117 14.81 -23.16 11.60
N LYS A 118 15.43 -22.16 10.95
CA LYS A 118 14.92 -21.32 9.85
C LYS A 118 14.43 -19.91 10.23
N PRO A 119 15.13 -18.84 9.83
CA PRO A 119 14.68 -17.48 10.08
C PRO A 119 13.38 -17.21 9.31
N ARG A 120 12.34 -16.83 10.06
CA ARG A 120 11.01 -16.51 9.58
C ARG A 120 11.04 -15.18 8.82
N ALA A 121 11.31 -15.22 7.53
CA ALA A 121 11.08 -14.11 6.62
C ALA A 121 9.56 -13.95 6.41
N SER A 122 8.94 -13.04 7.15
CA SER A 122 7.55 -12.60 6.92
C SER A 122 7.54 -11.24 6.23
N THR A 123 8.20 -11.15 5.08
CA THR A 123 7.76 -10.26 4.00
C THR A 123 7.27 -11.17 2.88
N PRO A 124 6.01 -11.06 2.43
CA PRO A 124 5.55 -11.88 1.31
C PRO A 124 6.50 -11.66 0.12
N THR A 125 7.15 -12.73 -0.32
CA THR A 125 8.01 -12.73 -1.50
C THR A 125 7.22 -12.16 -2.67
N TYR A 126 7.75 -11.09 -3.25
CA TYR A 126 7.22 -10.42 -4.44
C TYR A 126 6.67 -11.41 -5.47
N LYS A 127 5.37 -11.35 -5.74
CA LYS A 127 4.73 -12.02 -6.88
C LYS A 127 4.34 -10.93 -7.88
N PRO A 128 4.85 -10.97 -9.13
CA PRO A 128 4.46 -10.00 -10.14
C PRO A 128 2.95 -10.03 -10.35
N LEU A 129 2.30 -8.88 -10.22
CA LEU A 129 0.89 -8.72 -10.56
C LEU A 129 0.73 -8.73 -12.08
N LEU A 130 1.74 -8.22 -12.78
CA LEU A 130 1.81 -8.23 -14.23
C LEU A 130 2.71 -9.38 -14.70
N GLN A 131 2.12 -10.28 -15.48
CA GLN A 131 2.86 -11.34 -16.17
C GLN A 131 3.25 -10.85 -17.56
N ARG A 132 4.52 -11.05 -17.94
CA ARG A 132 5.02 -10.66 -19.26
C ARG A 132 4.47 -11.61 -20.32
N ASN A 133 3.31 -11.33 -20.92
CA ASN A 133 2.83 -12.11 -22.06
C ASN A 133 1.98 -11.33 -23.08
N LYS A 134 2.45 -11.43 -24.34
CA LYS A 134 1.79 -11.32 -25.65
C LYS A 134 0.81 -10.14 -25.86
N VAL A 135 1.33 -9.11 -26.54
CA VAL A 135 0.62 -8.03 -27.24
C VAL A 135 -0.33 -7.23 -26.33
N ALA A 136 0.24 -6.25 -25.62
CA ALA A 136 -0.54 -5.16 -25.06
C ALA A 136 -1.06 -4.27 -26.21
N VAL A 137 -2.27 -4.56 -26.70
CA VAL A 137 -3.00 -3.60 -27.55
C VAL A 137 -3.46 -2.47 -26.63
N LEU A 138 -2.72 -1.37 -26.62
CA LEU A 138 -3.20 -0.09 -26.12
C LEU A 138 -4.39 0.33 -27.00
N ARG A 139 -5.61 -0.04 -26.61
CA ARG A 139 -6.81 0.58 -27.20
C ARG A 139 -6.86 2.02 -26.72
N SER A 140 -6.61 2.95 -27.63
CA SER A 140 -6.89 4.36 -27.40
C SER A 140 -8.38 4.54 -27.12
N CYS A 141 -8.75 4.99 -25.92
CA CYS A 141 -10.07 5.58 -25.70
C CYS A 141 -10.11 6.92 -26.46
N SER A 142 -10.82 6.95 -27.59
CA SER A 142 -11.16 8.19 -28.26
C SER A 142 -12.05 9.04 -27.34
N LYS A 143 -11.62 10.28 -27.13
CA LYS A 143 -12.35 11.28 -26.35
C LYS A 143 -13.68 11.60 -27.05
N GLY A 144 -14.78 11.40 -26.34
CA GLY A 144 -16.11 11.88 -26.75
C GLY A 144 -16.12 13.41 -26.84
N ARG A 145 -16.86 13.91 -27.84
CA ARG A 145 -17.04 15.31 -28.20
C ARG A 145 -17.65 16.15 -27.11
#